data_AF-A0AAD4S3B3-F1
#
_entry.id   AF-A0AAD4S3B3-F1
#
_cell.length_a   1.000
_cell.length_b   1.000
_cell.length_c   1.000
_cell.angle_alpha   90.00
_cell.angle_beta   90.00
_cell.angle_gamma   90.00
#
_symmetry.space_group_name_H-M   'P 1'
#
loop_
_entity.id
_entity.type
_entity.pdbx_description
1 polymer ?
#
loop_
_entity_poly.entity_id
_entity_poly.type
_entity_poly.pdbx_seq_one_letter_code
_entity_poly.pdbx_strand_id
1 'polypeptide(L)'
;MNHEILQPYPVLHEKPGDFVAQVKFTVMLMPNGSDRITSHALQELQSTKTIEDDTEIKGWLALGTKKKKGGGKKKKAKKGGDTKADETVEAEPMDETSNATTS
;
A
#
# COMPACT_ATOMS: atom_id res chain seq x y z
N MET A 1 21.40 -13.45 -34.74
CA MET A 1 21.17 -12.23 -33.92
C MET A 1 22.49 -11.47 -33.70
N ASN A 2 23.43 -11.50 -34.66
CA ASN A 2 24.85 -11.29 -34.34
C ASN A 2 25.29 -9.82 -34.43
N HIS A 3 24.33 -8.89 -34.43
CA HIS A 3 24.58 -7.46 -34.62
C HIS A 3 24.00 -6.59 -33.50
N GLU A 4 23.61 -7.19 -32.36
CA GLU A 4 23.13 -6.49 -31.15
C GLU A 4 21.94 -5.52 -31.33
N ILE A 5 21.30 -5.55 -32.50
CA ILE A 5 20.10 -4.77 -32.81
C ILE A 5 18.93 -5.19 -31.93
N LEU A 6 18.90 -6.45 -31.51
CA LEU A 6 17.84 -7.03 -30.70
C LEU A 6 18.44 -7.64 -29.43
N GLN A 7 17.91 -7.20 -28.29
CA GLN A 7 18.15 -7.84 -27.01
C GLN A 7 17.05 -8.88 -26.75
N PRO A 8 17.35 -10.19 -26.76
CA PRO A 8 16.36 -11.21 -26.47
C PRO A 8 16.03 -11.24 -24.97
N TYR A 9 14.77 -11.52 -24.65
CA TYR A 9 14.32 -11.85 -23.30
C TYR A 9 14.14 -13.37 -23.21
N PRO A 10 15.13 -14.12 -22.68
CA PRO A 10 15.06 -15.57 -22.64
C PRO A 10 13.95 -16.04 -21.70
N VAL A 11 13.30 -17.14 -22.04
CA VAL A 11 12.28 -17.76 -21.20
C VAL A 11 12.98 -18.56 -20.10
N LEU A 12 12.78 -18.14 -18.86
CA LEU A 12 13.30 -18.80 -17.66
C LEU A 12 12.23 -19.75 -17.11
N HIS A 13 12.67 -20.91 -16.63
CA HIS A 13 11.80 -21.92 -16.02
C HIS A 13 12.33 -22.26 -14.64
N GLU A 14 11.40 -22.52 -13.73
CA GLU A 14 11.71 -23.04 -12.40
C GLU A 14 11.89 -24.55 -12.41
N LYS A 15 12.34 -25.07 -11.25
CA LYS A 15 12.42 -26.52 -11.05
C LYS A 15 11.01 -27.14 -11.01
N PRO A 16 10.87 -28.41 -11.40
CA PRO A 16 9.60 -29.10 -11.31
C PRO A 16 9.05 -29.09 -9.87
N GLY A 17 7.83 -28.58 -9.70
CA GLY A 17 7.16 -28.49 -8.40
C GLY A 17 7.29 -27.13 -7.70
N ASP A 18 8.12 -26.22 -8.21
CA ASP A 18 8.26 -24.87 -7.65
C ASP A 18 7.32 -23.87 -8.35
N PHE A 19 6.98 -22.79 -7.63
CA PHE A 19 6.10 -21.72 -8.11
C PHE A 19 6.81 -20.37 -8.09
N VAL A 20 6.56 -19.54 -9.10
CA VAL A 20 7.04 -18.15 -9.18
C VAL A 20 5.88 -17.18 -9.18
N ALA A 21 6.01 -16.16 -8.34
CA ALA A 21 5.15 -14.98 -8.34
C ALA A 21 5.98 -13.74 -8.71
N GLN A 22 5.50 -12.95 -9.68
CA GLN A 22 6.10 -11.68 -10.05
C GLN A 22 5.04 -10.59 -10.04
N VAL A 23 5.28 -9.52 -9.27
CA VAL A 23 4.47 -8.31 -9.28
C VAL A 23 5.30 -7.17 -9.87
N LYS A 24 4.94 -6.72 -11.07
CA LYS A 24 5.60 -5.60 -11.75
C LYS A 24 4.64 -4.42 -11.83
N PHE A 25 5.09 -3.26 -11.37
CA PHE A 25 4.33 -2.02 -11.46
C PHE A 25 5.27 -0.85 -11.75
N THR A 26 4.70 0.21 -12.32
CA THR A 26 5.41 1.45 -12.62
C THR A 26 5.05 2.51 -11.59
N VAL A 27 6.08 3.21 -11.11
CA VAL A 27 5.96 4.29 -10.14
C VAL A 27 6.52 5.55 -10.77
N MET A 28 5.80 6.65 -10.61
CA MET A 28 6.25 7.98 -10.98
C MET A 28 6.75 8.70 -9.73
N LEU A 29 7.96 9.25 -9.78
CA LEU A 29 8.53 10.01 -8.68
C LEU A 29 8.18 11.49 -8.85
N MET A 30 7.28 11.98 -7.99
CA MET A 30 6.89 13.39 -7.96
C MET A 30 7.53 14.10 -6.77
N PRO A 31 7.68 15.44 -6.80
CA PRO A 31 8.14 16.20 -5.63
C PRO A 31 7.27 15.97 -4.38
N ASN A 32 5.99 15.63 -4.58
CA ASN A 32 5.04 15.34 -3.51
C ASN A 32 5.07 13.88 -3.01
N GLY A 33 5.92 13.04 -3.61
CA GLY A 33 6.07 11.62 -3.28
C GLY A 33 5.89 10.69 -4.48
N SER A 34 6.01 9.40 -4.21
CA SER A 34 5.89 8.34 -5.21
C SER A 34 4.41 8.06 -5.53
N ASP A 35 4.06 8.06 -6.81
CA ASP A 35 2.72 7.70 -7.28
C ASP A 35 2.76 6.42 -8.12
N ARG A 36 1.99 5.41 -7.71
CA ARG A 36 1.87 4.15 -8.44
C ARG A 36 0.90 4.33 -9.61
N ILE A 37 1.40 4.17 -10.83
CA ILE A 37 0.65 4.40 -12.08
C ILE A 37 -0.03 3.11 -12.56
N THR A 38 0.71 2.00 -12.59
CA THR A 38 0.14 0.69 -12.93
C THR A 38 0.00 -0.17 -11.69
N SER A 39 -1.06 -0.97 -11.63
CA SER A 39 -1.26 -1.98 -10.58
C SER A 39 -1.86 -3.23 -11.19
N HIS A 40 -1.61 -4.36 -10.53
CA HIS A 40 -2.26 -5.62 -10.85
C HIS A 40 -3.33 -5.93 -9.79
N ALA A 41 -4.33 -6.72 -10.16
CA ALA A 41 -5.30 -7.22 -9.18
C ALA A 41 -4.56 -8.09 -8.15
N LEU A 42 -4.91 -7.93 -6.87
CA LEU A 42 -4.33 -8.75 -5.82
C LEU A 42 -4.86 -10.18 -6.01
N GLN A 43 -3.96 -11.16 -6.07
CA GLN A 43 -4.36 -12.56 -5.99
C GLN A 43 -4.70 -12.88 -4.55
N GLU A 44 -5.86 -13.48 -4.32
CA GLU A 44 -6.22 -14.01 -3.01
C GLU A 44 -5.34 -15.23 -2.71
N LEU A 45 -4.52 -15.11 -1.67
CA LEU A 45 -3.64 -16.17 -1.20
C LEU A 45 -3.80 -16.32 0.31
N GLN A 46 -4.03 -17.55 0.75
CA GLN A 46 -4.02 -17.90 2.17
C GLN A 46 -2.65 -18.46 2.51
N SER A 47 -1.78 -17.62 3.05
CA SER A 47 -0.45 -18.04 3.49
C SER A 47 -0.52 -18.68 4.87
N THR A 48 0.06 -19.87 5.03
CA THR A 48 0.24 -20.52 6.34
C THR A 48 1.40 -19.93 7.15
N LYS A 49 2.27 -19.16 6.50
CA LYS A 49 3.44 -18.52 7.12
C LYS A 49 3.24 -17.02 7.18
N THR A 50 3.52 -16.45 8.34
CA THR A 50 3.43 -15.02 8.66
C THR A 50 4.82 -14.46 8.98
N ILE A 51 4.98 -13.15 8.88
CA ILE A 51 6.24 -12.46 9.20
C ILE A 51 6.18 -12.03 10.68
N GLU A 52 6.34 -12.99 11.58
CA GLU A 52 6.23 -12.76 13.03
C GLU A 52 7.57 -12.46 13.70
N ASP A 53 8.66 -13.00 13.16
CA ASP A 53 9.97 -12.98 13.80
C ASP A 53 10.69 -11.61 13.70
N ASP A 54 10.23 -10.72 12.81
CA ASP A 54 10.86 -9.42 12.57
C ASP A 54 9.90 -8.25 12.77
N THR A 55 10.04 -7.60 13.93
CA THR A 55 9.21 -6.46 14.32
C THR A 55 9.47 -5.23 13.46
N GLU A 56 10.68 -5.07 12.92
CA GLU A 56 11.06 -3.92 12.10
C GLU A 56 10.40 -4.00 10.72
N ILE A 57 10.46 -5.17 10.08
CA ILE A 57 9.81 -5.41 8.77
C ILE A 57 8.30 -5.22 8.89
N LYS A 58 7.69 -5.73 9.96
CA LYS A 58 6.26 -5.53 10.22
C LYS A 58 5.91 -4.05 10.38
N GLY A 59 6.79 -3.27 11.03
CA GLY A 59 6.69 -1.83 11.12
C GLY A 59 6.70 -1.14 9.76
N TRP A 60 7.60 -1.52 8.85
CA TRP A 60 7.65 -0.94 7.51
C TRP A 60 6.45 -1.29 6.64
N LEU A 61 5.95 -2.52 6.72
CA LEU A 61 4.78 -2.96 5.96
C LEU A 61 3.49 -2.25 6.40
N ALA A 62 3.41 -1.84 7.67
CA ALA A 62 2.29 -1.05 8.18
C ALA A 62 2.31 0.42 7.69
N LEU A 63 3.44 0.91 7.17
CA LEU A 63 3.54 2.28 6.65
C LEU A 63 2.80 2.42 5.32
N GLY A 64 1.95 3.44 5.22
CA GLY A 64 1.28 3.79 3.98
C GLY A 64 2.27 4.31 2.93
N THR A 65 2.19 3.77 1.71
CA THR A 65 3.11 4.13 0.60
C THR A 65 2.74 5.42 -0.13
N LYS A 66 1.52 5.96 0.08
CA LYS A 66 1.08 7.26 -0.45
C LYS A 66 0.93 8.27 0.67
N LYS A 67 1.57 9.44 0.52
CA LYS A 67 1.27 10.61 1.35
C LYS A 67 -0.16 11.04 1.04
N LYS A 68 -1.04 11.05 2.05
CA LYS A 68 -2.44 11.47 1.92
C LYS A 68 -2.47 12.85 1.24
N LYS A 69 -2.97 12.92 0.01
CA LYS A 69 -3.12 14.18 -0.74
C LYS A 69 -3.99 15.09 0.12
N GLY A 70 -3.43 16.23 0.54
CA GLY A 70 -4.05 17.14 1.50
C GLY A 70 -5.54 17.31 1.23
N GLY A 71 -6.37 16.82 2.14
CA GLY A 71 -7.80 17.07 2.13
C GLY A 71 -8.01 18.57 2.22
N GLY A 72 -8.42 19.17 1.11
CA GLY A 72 -8.77 20.58 1.04
C GLY A 72 -9.96 20.87 1.95
N LYS A 73 -9.71 21.15 3.23
CA LYS A 73 -10.67 21.76 4.15
C LYS A 73 -10.23 23.20 4.40
N LYS A 74 -10.77 24.08 3.55
CA LYS A 74 -10.97 25.53 3.65
C LYS A 74 -10.01 26.34 4.55
N LYS A 75 -9.28 27.27 3.93
CA LYS A 75 -8.83 28.52 4.57
C LYS A 75 -10.02 29.20 5.27
N LYS A 76 -9.99 29.31 6.61
CA LYS A 76 -10.41 30.50 7.37
C LYS A 76 -9.89 30.42 8.81
N ALA A 77 -8.94 31.31 9.14
CA ALA A 77 -8.53 31.85 10.47
C ALA A 77 -8.29 30.83 11.63
N LYS A 78 -7.20 30.87 12.42
CA LYS A 78 -6.66 32.00 13.19
C LYS A 78 -5.39 31.52 13.94
N LYS A 79 -4.29 32.27 13.79
CA LYS A 79 -3.21 32.59 14.75
C LYS A 79 -2.90 31.63 15.94
N GLY A 80 -1.68 31.10 15.95
CA GLY A 80 -0.79 31.08 17.13
C GLY A 80 -0.67 29.79 17.95
N GLY A 81 0.56 29.46 18.36
CA GLY A 81 0.84 28.77 19.62
C GLY A 81 1.51 27.39 19.52
N ASP A 82 2.79 27.35 19.89
CA ASP A 82 3.60 26.20 20.27
C ASP A 82 2.97 25.31 21.37
N THR A 83 3.46 24.05 21.45
CA THR A 83 3.53 23.16 22.64
C THR A 83 2.66 21.88 22.63
N LYS A 84 3.32 20.75 22.29
CA LYS A 84 3.55 19.48 23.03
C LYS A 84 2.39 18.71 23.73
N ALA A 85 2.50 17.38 23.59
CA ALA A 85 1.93 16.26 24.40
C ALA A 85 0.43 16.01 24.23
N ASP A 86 -0.14 14.82 24.37
CA ASP A 86 0.19 13.38 24.35
C ASP A 86 -1.22 12.72 24.59
N GLU A 87 -1.31 11.39 24.68
CA GLU A 87 -2.52 10.59 24.97
C GLU A 87 -3.53 10.39 23.82
N THR A 88 -3.52 9.24 23.14
CA THR A 88 -4.11 7.94 23.55
C THR A 88 -5.61 7.99 23.83
N VAL A 89 -6.40 7.43 22.92
CA VAL A 89 -7.51 6.52 23.27
C VAL A 89 -7.71 5.53 22.12
N GLU A 90 -7.48 4.25 22.44
CA GLU A 90 -7.90 3.08 21.68
C GLU A 90 -9.43 2.90 21.69
N ALA A 91 -9.88 2.03 20.79
CA ALA A 91 -11.08 1.19 20.84
C ALA A 91 -12.43 1.89 20.57
N GLU A 92 -13.38 1.36 19.80
CA GLU A 92 -13.58 0.14 19.00
C GLU A 92 -14.93 0.36 18.23
N PRO A 93 -15.41 -0.55 17.37
CA PRO A 93 -16.34 -0.24 16.27
C PRO A 93 -17.81 -0.22 16.70
N MET A 94 -18.65 0.52 15.96
CA MET A 94 -20.11 0.39 16.03
C MET A 94 -20.65 0.01 14.65
N ASP A 95 -20.93 -1.29 14.51
CA ASP A 95 -21.92 -1.83 13.59
C ASP A 95 -23.30 -1.58 14.22
N GLU A 96 -24.18 -0.83 13.56
CA GLU A 96 -25.62 -0.93 13.82
C GLU A 96 -26.40 -0.93 12.50
N THR A 97 -26.90 -2.13 12.22
CA THR A 97 -28.15 -2.36 11.49
C THR A 97 -29.24 -1.45 12.03
N SER A 98 -29.92 -0.69 11.15
CA SER A 98 -31.26 -0.21 11.44
C SER A 98 -32.20 -0.53 10.28
N ASN A 99 -33.39 -0.93 10.70
CA ASN A 99 -34.38 -1.75 10.04
C ASN A 99 -35.46 -0.89 9.36
N ALA A 100 -36.09 -1.46 8.32
CA ALA A 100 -37.51 -1.36 7.96
C ALA A 100 -38.20 -0.02 7.60
N THR A 101 -38.66 0.04 6.34
CA THR A 101 -40.10 0.02 5.92
C THR A 101 -40.79 1.31 5.39
N THR A 102 -41.57 1.06 4.30
CA THR A 102 -42.57 1.88 3.54
C THR A 102 -42.01 2.87 2.51
N SER A 103 -42.47 2.93 1.25
CA SER A 103 -43.75 2.53 0.61
C SER A 103 -43.54 1.89 -0.76
#